data_AF-G9K700-F1
#
_entry.id   AF-G9K700-F1
#
_cell.length_a   1.000
_cell.length_b   1.000
_cell.length_c   1.000
_cell.angle_alpha   90.00
_cell.angle_beta   90.00
_cell.angle_gamma   90.00
#
_symmetry.space_group_name_H-M   'P 1'
#
loop_
_entity.id
_entity.type
_entity.pdbx_description
1 polymer ?
#
loop_
_entity_poly.entity_id
_entity_poly.type
_entity_poly.pdbx_seq_one_letter_code
_entity_poly.pdbx_strand_id
1 'polypeptide(L)'
;LVDVMDVNTQKGTEMSMSQFVRYYETPEAQRDKLYNVISLEFSHTKLEHLVKRPTVVDLVDWVDNMWPQHLKEKQTEATNAIAEMKYP
;
A
#
# COMPACT_ATOMS: atom_id res chain seq x y z
N LEU A 1 -3.56 -0.44 -9.75
CA LEU A 1 -2.42 0.47 -10.04
C LEU A 1 -1.79 0.83 -8.70
N VAL A 2 -0.67 1.55 -8.68
CA VAL A 2 -0.10 2.10 -7.45
C VAL A 2 0.00 3.60 -7.52
N ASP A 3 -0.29 4.24 -6.40
CA ASP A 3 -0.18 5.67 -6.23
C ASP A 3 1.29 6.06 -6.08
N VAL A 4 1.74 6.93 -6.98
CA VAL A 4 3.10 7.44 -7.03
C VAL A 4 3.07 8.95 -6.87
N MET A 5 3.90 9.47 -5.99
CA MET A 5 4.03 10.89 -5.75
C MET A 5 5.24 11.44 -6.49
N ASP A 6 5.04 12.48 -7.30
CA ASP A 6 6.13 13.33 -7.79
C ASP A 6 6.59 14.21 -6.63
N VAL A 7 7.77 13.93 -6.09
CA VAL A 7 8.27 14.53 -4.85
C VAL A 7 8.40 16.05 -4.97
N ASN A 8 8.74 16.56 -6.15
CA ASN A 8 8.95 17.99 -6.34
C ASN A 8 7.64 18.78 -6.34
N THR A 9 6.57 18.19 -6.89
CA THR A 9 5.28 18.87 -7.04
C THR A 9 4.25 18.47 -6.00
N GLN A 10 4.52 17.40 -5.25
CA GLN A 10 3.57 16.76 -4.32
C GLN A 10 2.26 16.33 -5.02
N LYS A 11 2.28 16.15 -6.35
CA LYS A 11 1.14 15.68 -7.12
C LYS A 11 1.18 14.17 -7.25
N GLY A 12 0.03 13.53 -7.04
CA GLY A 12 -0.16 12.11 -7.26
C GLY A 12 -0.32 11.77 -8.74
N THR A 13 0.21 10.62 -9.14
CA THR A 13 -0.03 9.94 -10.40
C THR A 13 -0.17 8.45 -10.13
N GLU A 14 -0.67 7.69 -11.09
CA GLU A 14 -0.80 6.24 -10.98
C GLU A 14 0.07 5.55 -12.03
N MET A 15 0.67 4.43 -11.66
CA MET A 15 1.33 3.54 -12.61
C MET A 15 1.21 2.07 -12.16
N SER A 16 1.60 1.12 -12.99
CA SER A 16 1.67 -0.29 -12.57
C SER A 16 2.88 -0.52 -11.66
N MET A 17 2.83 -1.58 -10.84
CA MET A 17 3.99 -2.02 -10.07
C MET A 17 5.21 -2.31 -10.95
N SER A 18 5.01 -2.90 -12.15
CA SER A 18 6.11 -3.17 -13.08
C SER A 18 6.76 -1.90 -13.63
N GLN A 19 5.97 -0.85 -13.87
CA GLN A 19 6.49 0.47 -14.26
C GLN A 19 7.29 1.09 -13.12
N PHE A 20 6.77 1.02 -11.89
CA PHE A 20 7.49 1.54 -10.73
C PHE A 20 8.79 0.78 -10.43
N VAL A 21 8.80 -0.55 -10.55
CA VAL A 21 10.03 -1.36 -10.41
C VAL A 21 11.06 -0.96 -11.45
N ARG A 22 10.66 -0.80 -12.72
CA ARG A 22 11.56 -0.33 -13.78
C ARG A 22 12.15 1.04 -13.46
N TYR A 23 11.32 1.97 -12.93
CA TYR A 23 11.79 3.27 -12.46
C TYR A 23 12.79 3.14 -11.30
N TYR A 24 12.48 2.31 -10.30
CA TYR A 24 13.31 2.09 -9.12
C TYR A 24 14.68 1.47 -9.48
N GLU A 25 14.72 0.59 -10.48
CA GLU A 25 15.95 -0.04 -10.97
C GLU A 25 16.73 0.83 -11.97
N THR A 26 16.14 1.93 -12.45
CA THR A 26 16.84 2.87 -13.34
C THR A 26 17.97 3.55 -12.56
N PRO A 27 19.21 3.64 -13.11
CA PRO A 27 20.31 4.34 -12.45
C PRO A 27 19.93 5.77 -12.10
N GLU A 28 20.36 6.26 -10.93
CA GLU A 28 19.98 7.58 -10.42
C GLU A 28 20.21 8.71 -11.43
N ALA A 29 21.36 8.71 -12.11
CA ALA A 29 21.72 9.70 -13.13
C ALA A 29 20.80 9.69 -14.37
N GLN A 30 19.97 8.66 -14.54
CA GLN A 30 19.04 8.50 -15.66
C GLN A 30 17.57 8.66 -15.24
N ARG A 31 17.29 8.97 -13.97
CA ARG A 31 15.92 9.19 -13.49
C ARG A 31 15.50 10.63 -13.78
N ASP A 32 14.59 10.80 -14.73
CA ASP A 32 14.06 12.12 -15.13
C ASP A 32 13.24 12.81 -14.03
N LYS A 33 12.68 12.03 -13.09
CA LYS A 33 11.83 12.50 -12.01
C LYS A 33 12.15 11.81 -10.70
N LEU A 34 11.85 12.49 -9.61
CA LEU A 34 11.94 11.93 -8.27
C LEU A 34 10.54 11.47 -7.85
N TYR A 35 10.32 10.15 -7.88
CA TYR A 35 9.08 9.52 -7.51
C TYR A 35 9.20 8.79 -6.18
N ASN A 36 8.09 8.75 -5.45
CA ASN A 36 7.98 8.04 -4.18
C ASN A 36 6.68 7.22 -4.13
N VAL A 37 6.74 6.03 -3.54
CA VAL A 37 5.59 5.17 -3.24
C VAL A 37 5.59 4.93 -1.74
N ILE A 38 4.57 5.44 -1.06
CA ILE A 38 4.42 5.34 0.40
C ILE A 38 3.06 4.78 0.83
N SER A 39 2.13 4.64 -0.10
CA SER A 39 0.75 4.21 0.17
C SER A 39 0.46 2.81 -0.38
N LEU A 40 1.47 1.98 -0.64
CA LEU A 40 1.25 0.60 -1.07
C LEU A 40 0.75 -0.25 0.11
N GLU A 41 -0.56 -0.43 0.22
CA GLU A 41 -1.19 -1.43 1.09
C GLU A 41 -1.13 -2.80 0.38
N PHE A 42 -0.78 -3.85 1.11
CA PHE A 42 -0.53 -5.18 0.54
C PHE A 42 -1.17 -6.33 1.33
N SER A 43 -2.10 -6.02 2.24
CA SER A 43 -2.99 -7.02 2.84
C SER A 43 -3.78 -7.71 1.73
N HIS A 44 -4.14 -8.97 1.95
CA HIS A 44 -4.78 -9.83 0.95
C HIS A 44 -3.93 -10.09 -0.31
N THR A 45 -2.61 -9.86 -0.23
CA THR A 45 -1.64 -10.37 -1.21
C THR A 45 -0.79 -11.47 -0.57
N LYS A 46 -0.04 -12.23 -1.38
CA LYS A 46 0.90 -13.24 -0.86
C LYS A 46 1.97 -12.65 0.07
N LEU A 47 2.25 -11.35 -0.01
CA LEU A 47 3.25 -10.67 0.83
C LEU A 47 2.79 -10.53 2.28
N GLU A 48 1.48 -10.52 2.54
CA GLU A 48 0.93 -10.31 3.89
C GLU A 48 1.43 -11.36 4.90
N HIS A 49 1.61 -12.60 4.46
CA HIS A 49 2.06 -13.68 5.33
C HIS A 49 3.56 -13.63 5.65
N LEU A 50 4.32 -12.83 4.91
CA LEU A 50 5.76 -12.68 5.06
C LEU A 50 6.13 -11.50 5.98
N VAL A 51 5.21 -10.55 6.17
CA VAL A 51 5.42 -9.35 6.98
C VAL A 51 4.48 -9.38 8.18
N LYS A 52 5.05 -9.41 9.39
CA LYS A 52 4.27 -9.29 10.62
C LYS A 52 4.73 -8.08 11.41
N ARG A 53 3.76 -7.29 11.86
CA ARG A 53 3.97 -6.21 12.82
C ARG A 53 4.27 -6.79 14.22
N PRO A 54 4.83 -6.00 15.15
CA PRO A 54 5.06 -6.45 16.51
C PRO A 54 3.76 -6.88 17.21
N THR A 55 3.80 -7.97 17.97
CA THR A 55 2.61 -8.54 18.64
C THR A 55 1.88 -7.56 19.56
N VAL A 56 2.59 -6.61 20.16
CA VAL A 56 1.95 -5.57 20.98
C VAL A 56 0.94 -4.73 20.18
N VAL A 57 1.17 -4.54 18.87
CA VAL A 57 0.25 -3.80 18.00
C VAL A 57 -1.05 -4.58 17.80
N ASP A 58 -0.98 -5.90 17.63
CA ASP A 58 -2.18 -6.75 17.50
C ASP A 58 -3.09 -6.66 18.73
N LEU A 59 -2.51 -6.47 19.93
CA LEU A 59 -3.26 -6.37 21.19
C LEU A 59 -4.01 -5.05 21.38
N VAL A 60 -3.60 -3.98 20.67
CA VAL A 60 -4.12 -2.62 20.90
C VAL A 60 -4.73 -1.98 19.65
N ASP A 61 -4.52 -2.57 18.47
CA ASP A 61 -5.05 -2.06 17.21
C ASP A 61 -6.59 -2.09 17.20
N TRP A 62 -7.20 -0.95 16.90
CA TRP A 62 -8.65 -0.84 16.82
C TRP A 62 -9.26 -1.64 15.68
N VAL A 63 -8.53 -1.82 14.57
CA VAL A 63 -9.06 -2.63 13.45
C VAL A 63 -9.25 -4.08 13.88
N ASP A 64 -8.26 -4.64 14.59
CA ASP A 64 -8.33 -6.04 15.04
C ASP A 64 -9.24 -6.23 16.25
N ASN A 65 -9.29 -5.25 17.17
CA ASN A 65 -9.96 -5.42 18.46
C ASN A 65 -11.37 -4.82 18.53
N MET A 66 -11.72 -3.88 17.62
CA MET A 66 -12.98 -3.13 17.70
C MET A 66 -13.81 -3.19 16.42
N TRP A 67 -13.20 -3.37 15.25
CA TRP A 67 -13.95 -3.43 13.99
C TRP A 67 -14.74 -4.74 13.86
N PRO A 68 -15.96 -4.73 13.29
CA PRO A 68 -16.70 -5.97 13.07
C PRO A 68 -15.93 -6.95 12.17
N GLN A 69 -15.51 -8.08 12.75
CA GLN A 69 -14.64 -9.06 12.09
C GLN A 69 -15.22 -9.55 10.74
N HIS A 70 -16.52 -9.80 10.68
CA HIS A 70 -17.19 -10.25 9.45
C HIS A 70 -17.17 -9.21 8.31
N LEU A 71 -16.87 -7.93 8.57
CA LEU A 71 -16.66 -6.91 7.53
C LEU A 71 -15.21 -6.94 7.04
N LYS A 72 -14.25 -7.12 7.95
CA LYS A 72 -12.83 -7.30 7.62
C LYS A 72 -12.63 -8.54 6.75
N GLU A 73 -13.22 -9.67 7.14
CA GLU A 73 -13.14 -10.95 6.41
C GLU A 73 -13.80 -10.91 5.03
N LYS A 74 -14.71 -9.95 4.79
CA LYS A 74 -15.32 -9.75 3.46
C LYS A 74 -14.38 -9.03 2.49
N GLN A 75 -13.30 -8.40 2.95
CA GLN A 75 -12.29 -7.84 2.05
C GLN A 75 -11.46 -8.99 1.48
N THR A 76 -11.47 -9.14 0.17
CA THR A 76 -10.78 -10.24 -0.53
C THR A 76 -9.70 -9.76 -1.48
N GLU A 77 -9.63 -8.45 -1.73
CA GLU A 77 -8.70 -7.84 -2.66
C GLU A 77 -7.92 -6.72 -1.96
N ALA A 78 -6.63 -6.63 -2.28
CA ALA A 78 -5.81 -5.47 -1.93
C ALA A 78 -6.31 -4.25 -2.69
N THR A 79 -6.60 -3.15 -2.00
CA THR A 79 -6.98 -1.88 -2.63
C THR A 79 -6.55 -0.70 -1.78
N ASN A 80 -6.05 0.34 -2.45
CA ASN A 80 -5.81 1.65 -1.82
C ASN A 80 -7.01 2.59 -1.97
N ALA A 81 -8.08 2.16 -2.67
CA ALA A 81 -9.26 2.97 -2.88
C ALA A 81 -10.16 2.94 -1.64
N ILE A 82 -10.03 3.94 -0.76
CA ILE A 82 -10.77 4.03 0.51
C ILE A 82 -12.29 3.84 0.33
N ALA A 83 -12.85 4.34 -0.78
CA ALA A 83 -14.28 4.19 -1.09
C ALA A 83 -14.73 2.74 -1.30
N GLU A 84 -13.80 1.82 -1.58
CA GLU A 84 -14.05 0.40 -1.85
C GLU A 84 -13.63 -0.49 -0.67
N MET A 85 -12.95 0.06 0.34
CA MET A 85 -12.49 -0.68 1.51
C MET A 85 -13.65 -1.00 2.47
N LYS A 86 -13.70 -2.24 2.96
CA LYS A 86 -14.71 -2.71 3.94
C LYS A 86 -14.28 -2.57 5.40
N TYR A 87 -13.02 -2.23 5.62
CA TYR A 87 -12.44 -1.91 6.91
C TYR A 87 -11.38 -0.82 6.70
N PRO A 88 -11.10 0.02 7.69
CA PRO A 88 -10.13 1.11 7.59
C PRO A 88 -8.68 0.62 7.59
#